data_AF-A0A7J8NV21-F1
#
_entry.id   AF-A0A7J8NV21-F1
#
_cell.length_a   1.000
_cell.length_b   1.000
_cell.length_c   1.000
_cell.angle_alpha   90.00
_cell.angle_beta   90.00
_cell.angle_gamma   90.00
#
_symmetry.space_group_name_H-M   'P 1'
#
loop_
_entity.id
_entity.type
_entity.pdbx_description
1 polymer ?
#
loop_
_entity_poly.entity_id
_entity_poly.type
_entity_poly.pdbx_seq_one_letter_code
_entity_poly.pdbx_strand_id
1 'polypeptide(L)' 'MGCGVITRYEEGFVVGSCGGYKNMEVISERAKLVALDEGMQLARRLKI' A
#
# COMPACT_ATOMS: atom_id res chain seq x y z
N MET A 1 -4.91 7.52 12.57
CA MET A 1 -3.83 7.24 11.60
C MET A 1 -4.35 6.27 10.55
N GLY A 2 -3.81 6.28 9.33
CA GLY A 2 -4.18 5.36 8.25
C GLY A 2 -2.93 4.90 7.49
N CYS A 3 -3.05 3.83 6.71
CA CYS A 3 -1.97 3.32 5.85
C CYS A 3 -2.38 3.36 4.38
N GLY A 4 -1.40 3.60 3.51
CA GLY A 4 -1.57 3.61 2.06
C GLY A 4 -0.30 3.17 1.37
N VAL A 5 -0.45 2.64 0.16
CA VAL A 5 0.63 2.12 -0.68
C VAL A 5 0.60 2.85 -2.01
N ILE A 6 1.78 3.17 -2.52
CA ILE A 6 1.96 3.79 -3.83
C ILE A 6 2.95 2.93 -4.59
N THR A 7 2.56 2.48 -5.78
CA THR A 7 3.45 1.82 -6.73
C THR A 7 3.96 2.86 -7.70
N ARG A 8 5.28 2.90 -7.89
CA ARG A 8 5.96 3.81 -8.82
C ARG A 8 7.03 3.08 -9.61
N TYR A 9 7.29 3.54 -10.83
CA TYR A 9 8.49 3.16 -11.57
C TYR A 9 9.74 3.77 -10.93
N GLU A 10 10.91 3.27 -11.29
CA GLU A 10 12.20 3.77 -10.80
C GLU A 10 12.42 5.26 -11.14
N GLU A 11 11.88 5.72 -12.27
CA GLU A 11 11.88 7.11 -12.74
C GLU A 11 10.97 8.03 -11.91
N GLY A 12 10.23 7.48 -10.94
CA GLY A 12 9.36 8.21 -10.03
C GLY A 12 7.91 8.36 -10.49
N PHE A 13 7.54 7.84 -11.67
CA PHE A 13 6.17 7.89 -12.16
C PHE A 13 5.25 6.96 -11.36
N VAL A 14 4.13 7.48 -10.83
CA VAL A 14 3.16 6.72 -10.04
C VAL A 14 2.20 5.97 -10.97
N VAL A 15 2.15 4.66 -10.82
CA VAL A 15 1.31 3.76 -11.65
C VAL A 15 0.07 3.25 -10.94
N GLY A 16 -0.01 3.45 -9.63
CA GLY A 16 -1.18 3.06 -8.84
C GLY A 16 -1.02 3.37 -7.37
N SER A 17 -2.14 3.45 -6.68
CA SER A 17 -2.19 3.56 -5.24
C SER A 17 -3.37 2.76 -4.68
N CYS A 18 -3.24 2.31 -3.42
CA CYS A 18 -4.35 1.79 -2.64
C CYS A 18 -4.21 2.21 -1.18
N GLY A 19 -5.34 2.28 -0.48
CA GLY A 19 -5.37 2.61 0.94
C GLY A 19 -6.72 2.19 1.51
N GLY A 20 -6.70 1.25 2.47
CA GLY A 20 -7.92 0.58 2.93
C GLY A 20 -8.47 1.07 4.27
N TYR A 21 -7.66 1.74 5.10
CA TYR A 21 -7.99 1.83 6.52
C TYR A 21 -7.97 3.25 7.05
N LYS A 22 -9.17 3.82 7.20
CA LYS A 22 -9.45 5.04 7.96
C LYS A 22 -9.95 4.61 9.34
N ASN A 23 -9.34 5.13 10.41
CA ASN A 23 -9.71 4.88 11.81
C ASN A 23 -9.36 3.49 12.37
N MET A 24 -8.29 2.84 11.92
CA MET A 24 -7.71 1.75 12.71
C MET A 24 -6.69 2.30 13.72
N GLU A 25 -6.80 1.86 14.98
CA GLU A 25 -5.68 1.88 15.92
C GLU A 25 -4.70 0.78 15.52
N VAL A 26 -3.95 1.03 14.45
CA VAL A 26 -2.93 0.08 14.01
C VAL A 26 -1.66 0.34 14.81
N ILE A 27 -1.28 -0.63 15.65
CA ILE A 27 0.09 -0.71 16.20
C ILE A 27 1.06 -0.65 15.02
N SER A 28 2.13 0.15 15.11
CA SER A 28 2.98 0.51 13.96
C SER A 28 3.49 -0.70 13.15
N GLU A 29 3.78 -1.82 13.80
CA GLU A 29 4.17 -3.07 13.13
C GLU A 29 3.06 -3.66 12.27
N ARG A 30 1.81 -3.67 12.78
CA ARG A 30 0.66 -4.16 12.04
C ARG A 30 0.34 -3.25 10.85
N ALA A 31 0.62 -1.95 10.94
CA ALA A 31 0.43 -1.03 9.81
C ALA A 31 1.37 -1.36 8.65
N LYS A 32 2.61 -1.76 8.95
CA LYS A 32 3.59 -2.19 7.95
C LYS A 32 3.14 -3.48 7.26
N LEU A 33 2.64 -4.46 8.02
CA LEU A 33 2.13 -5.71 7.45
C LEU A 33 0.92 -5.50 6.55
N VAL A 34 -0.01 -4.64 6.96
CA VAL A 34 -1.18 -4.28 6.14
C VAL A 34 -0.76 -3.55 4.87
N ALA A 35 0.17 -2.60 4.97
CA ALA A 35 0.72 -1.92 3.79
C ALA A 35 1.44 -2.89 2.83
N LEU A 36 2.11 -3.92 3.35
CA LEU A 36 2.75 -4.95 2.51
C LEU A 36 1.71 -5.78 1.74
N ASP A 37 0.65 -6.25 2.43
CA ASP A 37 -0.41 -7.03 1.79
C ASP A 37 -1.15 -6.22 0.71
N GLU A 38 -1.52 -4.98 1.02
CA GLU A 38 -2.12 -4.03 0.07
C GLU A 38 -1.22 -3.80 -1.15
N GLY A 39 0.10 -3.68 -0.93
CA GLY A 39 1.09 -3.55 -2.02
C GLY A 39 1.18 -4.79 -2.90
N MET A 40 1.15 -5.99 -2.32
CA MET A 40 1.11 -7.24 -3.07
C MET A 40 -0.18 -7.38 -3.89
N GLN A 41 -1.32 -7.00 -3.32
CA GLN A 41 -2.59 -7.00 -4.05
C GLN A 41 -2.55 -6.01 -5.23
N LEU A 42 -1.99 -4.82 -5.02
CA LEU A 42 -1.81 -3.82 -6.08
C LEU A 42 -0.89 -4.33 -7.19
N ALA A 43 0.26 -4.93 -6.85
CA ALA A 43 1.16 -5.54 -7.82
C ALA A 43 0.47 -6.62 -8.67
N ARG A 44 -0.31 -7.52 -8.04
CA ARG A 44 -1.10 -8.52 -8.76
C ARG A 44 -2.11 -7.92 -9.73
N ARG A 45 -2.79 -6.83 -9.34
CA ARG A 45 -3.74 -6.14 -10.23
C ARG A 45 -3.05 -5.48 -11.42
N LEU A 46 -1.86 -4.93 -11.19
CA LEU A 46 -1.05 -4.27 -12.21
C LEU A 46 -0.24 -5.28 -13.06
N LYS A 47 -0.20 -6.56 -12.67
CA LYS A 47 0.57 -7.63 -13.32
C LYS A 47 2.07 -7.32 -13.40
N ILE A 48 2.61 -6.77 -12.30
CA ILE A 48 4.04 -6.46 -12.12
C ILE A 48 4.65 -7.35 -11.04
#